data_AF-A0A957Y222-F1
#
_entry.id   AF-A0A957Y222-F1
#
_cell.length_a   1.000
_cell.length_b   1.000
_cell.length_c   1.000
_cell.angle_alpha   90.00
_cell.angle_beta   90.00
_cell.angle_gamma   90.00
#
_symmetry.space_group_name_H-M   'P 1'
#
loop_
_entity.id
_entity.type
_entity.pdbx_description
1 polymer ?
#
loop_
_entity_poly.entity_id
_entity_poly.type
_entity_poly.pdbx_seq_one_letter_code
_entity_poly.pdbx_strand_id
1 'polypeptide(L)'
;MNGHILRQRRLGAAVLVLALTVLLAGCTSQPTPAPAPAVTAVPTIPLQTTSGKATASGAIVPAHKASLGFTAAGRVQSSAVAEGDQVEAGALLLTLDQANAQAAVAQAESALTQAQAHLDELRSGARPQEIAAAQARVEAAQARLTQVTEGASDEEIAAARAALAAAQAAQQELYRGPGEQDKIAAQAALDNATAAVQQAQAAYDRVAGNSDIGARPESRQLQEATNNLTAAQARYDALFVPPDAAAVAAARAQIQQAQAALDQLQAPASTGQVAEAEAQVHSAQADLDLLAAGAREQDITAAEAMVAEANAALKLAQSTLDNTELRAP
;
A
#
# COMPACT_ATOMS: atom_id res chain seq x y z
N MET A 1 -34.49 71.91 5.83
CA MET A 1 -34.76 72.48 7.16
C MET A 1 -33.60 72.11 8.08
N ASN A 2 -32.94 73.16 8.57
CA ASN A 2 -32.17 73.30 9.81
C ASN A 2 -31.08 72.27 10.18
N GLY A 3 -29.87 72.82 10.38
CA GLY A 3 -28.95 72.36 11.43
C GLY A 3 -27.67 71.70 10.93
N HIS A 4 -26.68 72.42 10.38
CA HIS A 4 -25.54 73.02 11.12
C HIS A 4 -24.77 72.02 12.01
N ILE A 5 -23.50 71.70 11.68
CA ILE A 5 -22.24 72.18 12.36
C ILE A 5 -21.64 71.02 13.17
N LEU A 6 -20.34 70.63 13.21
CA LEU A 6 -19.03 70.97 12.63
C LEU A 6 -18.18 69.66 12.83
N ARG A 7 -17.35 69.14 11.89
CA ARG A 7 -15.88 69.35 11.78
C ARG A 7 -15.15 69.43 13.14
N GLN A 8 -14.04 68.72 13.40
CA GLN A 8 -12.69 68.87 12.81
C GLN A 8 -11.83 67.62 13.15
N ARG A 9 -11.10 66.97 12.22
CA ARG A 9 -9.79 67.31 11.62
C ARG A 9 -8.71 67.64 12.67
N ARG A 10 -7.46 67.19 12.61
CA ARG A 10 -6.66 66.34 11.69
C ARG A 10 -5.27 66.29 12.34
N LEU A 11 -4.57 65.16 12.27
CA LEU A 11 -3.11 65.21 12.13
C LEU A 11 -2.80 65.86 10.76
N GLY A 12 -2.04 66.94 10.79
CA GLY A 12 -1.62 67.71 9.61
C GLY A 12 -0.38 68.51 9.95
N ALA A 13 0.68 67.80 10.34
CA ALA A 13 1.91 68.33 10.91
C ALA A 13 2.98 68.73 9.86
N ALA A 14 2.64 69.34 8.72
CA ALA A 14 3.67 69.52 7.67
C ALA A 14 3.61 70.76 6.75
N VAL A 15 2.75 71.77 6.93
CA VAL A 15 2.66 72.86 5.92
C VAL A 15 2.47 74.30 6.48
N LEU A 16 2.89 74.63 7.71
CA LEU A 16 2.72 76.02 8.21
C LEU A 16 3.98 76.65 8.83
N VAL A 17 5.12 76.49 8.15
CA VAL A 17 6.39 77.19 8.46
C VAL A 17 6.75 78.24 7.39
N LEU A 18 5.91 78.51 6.38
CA LEU A 18 6.33 79.32 5.22
C LEU A 18 5.29 80.29 4.62
N ALA A 19 4.39 80.90 5.40
CA ALA A 19 3.56 82.00 4.87
C ALA A 19 3.15 83.02 5.94
N LEU A 20 3.44 84.31 5.67
CA LEU A 20 2.94 85.54 6.29
C LEU A 20 3.59 85.90 7.65
N THR A 21 4.67 86.69 7.80
CA THR A 21 5.30 87.76 6.98
C THR A 21 4.43 88.92 6.50
N VAL A 22 3.25 89.18 7.09
CA VAL A 22 2.59 90.50 6.95
C VAL A 22 1.69 90.75 8.16
N LEU A 23 2.16 91.54 9.14
CA LEU A 23 1.38 92.51 9.93
C LEU A 23 2.30 93.20 10.95
N LEU A 24 3.24 93.95 10.38
CA LEU A 24 3.74 95.19 10.97
C LEU A 24 2.57 96.19 11.05
N ALA A 25 2.34 96.78 12.23
CA ALA A 25 2.15 98.22 12.46
C ALA A 25 1.19 98.54 13.62
N GLY A 26 1.70 99.27 14.62
CA GLY A 26 0.92 100.08 15.57
C GLY A 26 0.77 99.44 16.96
N CYS A 27 1.10 100.07 18.08
CA CYS A 27 1.56 101.42 18.35
C CYS A 27 2.35 101.45 19.67
N THR A 28 3.51 102.11 19.58
CA THR A 28 4.17 102.97 20.58
C THR A 28 3.25 103.52 21.69
N SER A 29 3.61 103.29 22.95
CA SER A 29 3.37 104.19 24.10
C SER A 29 4.30 103.83 25.24
N GLN A 30 5.21 104.76 25.55
CA GLN A 30 6.34 104.65 26.46
C GLN A 30 5.97 105.27 27.82
N PRO A 31 6.10 104.56 28.95
CA PRO A 31 6.15 105.19 30.27
C PRO A 31 7.59 105.25 30.81
N THR A 32 7.95 106.46 31.18
CA THR A 32 9.16 107.01 31.80
C THR A 32 9.59 106.28 33.10
N PRO A 33 10.90 106.29 33.48
CA PRO A 33 11.41 105.51 34.61
C PRO A 33 11.08 106.15 35.97
N ALA A 34 10.71 105.32 36.96
CA ALA A 34 10.49 105.72 38.35
C ALA A 34 11.58 105.11 39.28
N PRO A 35 11.99 105.81 40.35
CA PRO A 35 13.26 105.61 41.03
C PRO A 35 13.28 104.41 41.98
N ALA A 36 14.45 103.79 42.13
CA ALA A 36 14.70 102.73 43.11
C ALA A 36 14.42 103.22 44.56
N PRO A 37 13.57 102.54 45.34
CA PRO A 37 13.39 102.85 46.76
C PRO A 37 14.57 102.33 47.58
N ALA A 38 15.02 103.15 48.52
CA ALA A 38 16.07 102.86 49.49
C ALA A 38 15.73 101.63 50.35
N VAL A 39 16.68 100.69 50.44
CA VAL A 39 16.65 99.56 51.37
C VAL A 39 16.65 100.08 52.80
N THR A 40 15.54 99.90 53.51
CA THR A 40 15.46 100.06 54.95
C THR A 40 15.77 98.70 55.57
N ALA A 41 16.75 98.64 56.48
CA ALA A 41 17.15 97.42 57.17
C ALA A 41 15.95 96.81 57.91
N VAL A 42 15.56 95.59 57.50
CA VAL A 42 14.58 94.76 58.20
C VAL A 42 15.24 94.24 59.47
N PRO A 43 14.65 94.38 60.67
CA PRO A 43 15.23 93.83 61.89
C PRO A 43 15.33 92.31 61.79
N THR A 44 16.51 91.77 62.08
CA THR A 44 16.77 90.33 62.17
C THR A 44 15.96 89.75 63.32
N ILE A 45 14.90 89.01 62.99
CA ILE A 45 14.12 88.22 63.96
C ILE A 45 15.00 87.02 64.37
N PRO A 46 15.26 86.78 65.67
CA PRO A 46 16.00 85.60 66.10
C PRO A 46 15.24 84.33 65.70
N LEU A 47 15.96 83.39 65.07
CA LEU A 47 15.42 82.08 64.70
C LEU A 47 15.13 81.28 65.97
N GLN A 48 13.88 81.29 66.43
CA GLN A 48 13.42 80.35 67.45
C GLN A 48 13.07 79.02 66.78
N THR A 49 13.86 77.99 67.04
CA THR A 49 13.49 76.59 66.78
C THR A 49 12.39 76.19 67.76
N THR A 50 11.15 76.53 67.43
CA THR A 50 10.00 75.92 68.09
C THR A 50 9.89 74.50 67.56
N SER A 51 10.08 73.50 68.44
CA SER A 51 9.53 72.15 68.21
C SER A 51 8.01 72.22 68.32
N GLY A 52 7.38 73.00 67.45
CA GLY A 52 5.94 73.09 67.33
C GLY A 52 5.42 71.87 66.60
N LYS A 53 4.48 71.16 67.21
CA LYS A 53 3.71 70.14 66.49
C LYS A 53 2.93 70.84 65.38
N ALA A 54 3.25 70.53 64.12
CA ALA A 54 2.43 70.92 62.99
C ALA A 54 1.20 69.99 62.96
N THR A 55 0.03 70.53 63.26
CA THR A 55 -1.24 69.82 63.11
C THR A 55 -1.72 69.98 61.67
N ALA A 56 -1.70 68.89 60.91
CA ALA A 56 -2.29 68.82 59.58
C ALA A 56 -3.53 67.93 59.63
N SER A 57 -4.66 68.45 59.16
CA SER A 57 -5.89 67.67 58.99
C SER A 57 -5.89 67.03 57.61
N GLY A 58 -6.08 65.72 57.55
CA GLY A 58 -6.17 64.95 56.31
C GLY A 58 -7.17 63.81 56.46
N ALA A 59 -7.79 63.41 55.36
CA ALA A 59 -8.67 62.25 55.34
C ALA A 59 -7.84 60.96 55.21
N ILE A 60 -8.14 59.96 56.04
CA ILE A 60 -7.57 58.62 55.87
C ILE A 60 -8.26 57.98 54.67
N VAL A 61 -7.46 57.60 53.67
CA VAL A 61 -7.92 56.86 52.49
C VAL A 61 -7.22 55.49 52.42
N PRO A 62 -7.86 54.47 51.85
CA PRO A 62 -7.24 53.16 51.68
C PRO A 62 -5.93 53.26 50.90
N ALA A 63 -4.89 52.55 51.35
CA ALA A 63 -3.61 52.47 50.62
C ALA A 63 -3.79 51.83 49.23
N HIS A 64 -4.66 50.82 49.14
CA HIS A 64 -5.10 50.20 47.90
C HIS A 64 -6.60 49.97 47.96
N LYS A 65 -7.29 50.23 46.86
CA LYS A 65 -8.71 49.94 46.68
C LYS A 65 -8.91 49.33 45.31
N ALA A 66 -9.53 48.15 45.26
CA ALA A 66 -9.88 47.46 44.03
C ALA A 66 -11.38 47.22 43.98
N SER A 67 -11.97 47.38 42.79
CA SER A 67 -13.34 46.94 42.52
C SER A 67 -13.26 45.59 41.85
N LEU A 68 -13.79 44.56 42.51
CA LEU A 68 -13.79 43.19 42.02
C LEU A 68 -15.13 42.90 41.32
N GLY A 69 -15.07 42.18 40.22
CA GLY A 69 -16.24 41.72 39.49
C GLY A 69 -15.86 40.56 38.57
N PHE A 70 -16.82 39.69 38.29
CA PHE A 70 -16.62 38.61 37.34
C PHE A 70 -16.44 39.16 35.93
N THR A 71 -15.50 38.58 35.19
CA THR A 71 -15.35 38.78 33.75
C THR A 71 -16.39 38.00 32.95
N ALA A 72 -16.96 36.93 33.53
CA ALA A 72 -18.07 36.18 32.96
C ALA A 72 -19.43 36.63 33.53
N ALA A 73 -20.47 36.60 32.70
CA ALA A 73 -21.85 36.81 33.14
C ALA A 73 -22.44 35.48 33.66
N GLY A 74 -23.13 35.51 34.81
CA GLY A 74 -23.74 34.31 35.38
C GLY A 74 -24.44 34.54 36.71
N ARG A 75 -25.03 33.48 37.24
CA ARG A 75 -25.64 33.46 38.58
C ARG A 75 -24.60 33.08 39.61
N VAL A 76 -24.53 33.81 40.72
CA VAL A 76 -23.66 33.44 41.87
C VAL A 76 -24.16 32.13 42.45
N GLN A 77 -23.25 31.16 42.59
CA GLN A 77 -23.52 29.85 43.17
C GLN A 77 -23.15 29.82 44.66
N SER A 78 -21.99 30.36 45.03
CA SER A 78 -21.55 30.40 46.43
C SER A 78 -20.64 31.59 46.74
N SER A 79 -20.62 31.99 48.02
CA SER A 79 -19.65 32.92 48.61
C SER A 79 -18.79 32.17 49.62
N ALA A 80 -17.47 32.26 49.50
CA ALA A 80 -16.50 31.57 50.36
C ALA A 80 -16.02 32.43 51.55
N VAL A 81 -16.38 33.71 51.60
CA VAL A 81 -15.98 34.68 52.63
C VAL A 81 -17.16 35.53 53.07
N ALA A 82 -17.13 36.03 54.30
CA ALA A 82 -18.13 36.96 54.84
C ALA A 82 -17.67 38.43 54.71
N GLU A 83 -18.63 39.35 54.79
CA GLU A 83 -18.32 40.79 54.80
C GLU A 83 -17.48 41.15 56.04
N GLY A 84 -16.32 41.75 55.81
CA GLY A 84 -15.38 42.15 56.87
C GLY A 84 -14.21 41.19 57.10
N ASP A 85 -14.19 40.03 56.45
CA ASP A 85 -13.10 39.06 56.56
C ASP A 85 -11.80 39.59 55.94
N GLN A 86 -10.66 39.26 56.55
CA GLN A 86 -9.34 39.46 55.96
C GLN A 86 -9.04 38.30 55.01
N VAL A 87 -8.64 38.63 53.78
CA VAL A 87 -8.33 37.65 52.73
C VAL A 87 -6.92 37.90 52.19
N GLU A 88 -6.23 36.80 51.84
CA GLU A 88 -4.93 36.86 51.17
C GLU A 88 -5.11 36.97 49.65
N ALA A 89 -4.08 37.47 48.96
CA ALA A 89 -4.08 37.54 47.50
C ALA A 89 -4.29 36.13 46.88
N GLY A 90 -5.16 36.04 45.89
CA GLY A 90 -5.56 34.78 45.24
C GLY A 90 -6.65 33.97 45.96
N ALA A 91 -7.08 34.36 47.16
CA ALA A 91 -8.15 33.68 47.87
C ALA A 91 -9.47 33.72 47.07
N LEU A 92 -10.17 32.59 47.00
CA LEU A 92 -11.48 32.50 46.34
C LEU A 92 -12.52 33.24 47.18
N LEU A 93 -13.24 34.17 46.56
CA LEU A 93 -14.24 35.00 47.23
C LEU A 93 -15.65 34.52 46.88
N LEU A 94 -15.94 34.40 45.58
CA LEU A 94 -17.23 33.99 45.06
C LEU A 94 -17.06 33.08 43.84
N THR A 95 -18.05 32.21 43.60
CA THR A 95 -18.15 31.38 42.39
C THR A 95 -19.49 31.62 41.69
N LEU A 96 -19.47 31.62 40.36
CA LEU A 96 -20.68 31.54 39.54
C LEU A 96 -21.08 30.07 39.31
N ASP A 97 -22.28 29.84 38.80
CA ASP A 97 -22.74 28.53 38.34
C ASP A 97 -21.85 28.00 37.20
N GLN A 98 -21.02 27.00 37.49
CA GLN A 98 -19.97 26.51 36.58
C GLN A 98 -20.41 25.38 35.66
N ALA A 99 -21.65 24.87 35.75
CA ALA A 99 -22.05 23.63 35.07
C ALA A 99 -21.78 23.65 33.56
N ASN A 100 -22.10 24.78 32.90
CA ASN A 100 -21.85 24.95 31.47
C ASN A 100 -20.37 25.09 31.12
N ALA A 101 -19.59 25.78 31.97
CA ALA A 101 -18.16 25.97 31.74
C ALA A 101 -17.39 24.65 31.93
N GLN A 102 -17.73 23.88 32.97
CA GLN A 102 -17.18 22.54 33.17
C GLN A 102 -17.56 21.59 32.04
N ALA A 103 -18.80 21.63 31.55
CA ALA A 103 -19.22 20.85 30.39
C ALA A 103 -18.43 21.22 29.12
N ALA A 104 -18.15 22.51 28.90
CA ALA A 104 -17.33 22.98 27.79
C ALA A 104 -15.87 22.51 27.88
N VAL A 105 -15.28 22.51 29.10
CA VAL A 105 -13.94 21.94 29.34
C VAL A 105 -13.93 20.45 29.00
N ALA A 106 -14.88 19.68 29.55
CA ALA A 106 -14.96 18.24 29.29
C ALA A 106 -15.15 17.91 27.78
N GLN A 107 -15.92 18.73 27.06
CA GLN A 107 -16.08 18.60 25.62
C GLN A 107 -14.76 18.88 24.87
N ALA A 108 -14.03 19.93 25.25
CA ALA A 108 -12.76 20.29 24.63
C ALA A 108 -11.65 19.26 24.94
N GLU A 109 -11.60 18.71 26.15
CA GLU A 109 -10.69 17.60 26.51
C GLU A 109 -10.97 16.35 25.67
N SER A 110 -12.25 16.03 25.46
CA SER A 110 -12.66 14.91 24.61
C SER A 110 -12.22 15.13 23.15
N ALA A 111 -12.38 16.35 22.63
CA ALA A 111 -11.94 16.69 21.28
C ALA A 111 -10.41 16.61 21.12
N LEU A 112 -9.65 17.08 22.11
CA LEU A 112 -8.19 16.96 22.13
C LEU A 112 -7.76 15.49 22.13
N THR A 113 -8.38 14.66 22.96
CA THR A 113 -8.08 13.23 23.04
C THR A 113 -8.32 12.53 21.69
N GLN A 114 -9.41 12.87 21.00
CA GLN A 114 -9.70 12.34 19.67
C GLN A 114 -8.67 12.78 18.63
N ALA A 115 -8.28 14.06 18.63
CA ALA A 115 -7.27 14.58 17.71
C ALA A 115 -5.89 13.93 17.95
N GLN A 116 -5.52 13.72 19.21
CA GLN A 116 -4.28 13.03 19.58
C GLN A 116 -4.29 11.57 19.13
N ALA A 117 -5.38 10.85 19.38
CA ALA A 117 -5.52 9.46 18.94
C ALA A 117 -5.41 9.34 17.41
N HIS A 118 -5.99 10.27 16.66
CA HIS A 118 -5.88 10.31 15.20
C HIS A 118 -4.43 10.56 14.72
N LEU A 119 -3.72 11.49 15.35
CA LEU A 119 -2.31 11.73 15.06
C LEU A 119 -1.44 10.50 15.38
N ASP A 120 -1.69 9.84 16.50
CA ASP A 120 -0.96 8.65 16.92
C ASP A 120 -1.23 7.47 15.98
N GLU A 121 -2.46 7.32 15.48
CA GLU A 121 -2.81 6.34 14.44
C GLU A 121 -1.98 6.56 13.16
N LEU A 122 -1.93 7.81 12.66
CA LEU A 122 -1.15 8.15 11.46
C LEU A 122 0.36 7.92 11.65
N ARG A 123 0.89 8.22 12.85
CA ARG A 123 2.31 8.02 13.19
C ARG A 123 2.68 6.55 13.38
N SER A 124 1.74 5.73 13.83
CA SER A 124 1.97 4.29 14.05
C SER A 124 2.14 3.53 12.73
N GLY A 125 1.59 4.05 11.63
CA GLY A 125 1.76 3.47 10.30
C GLY A 125 1.16 2.07 10.17
N ALA A 126 1.68 1.28 9.22
CA ALA A 126 1.23 -0.09 8.99
C ALA A 126 1.64 -1.01 10.14
N ARG A 127 0.75 -1.93 10.52
CA ARG A 127 1.03 -2.91 11.59
C ARG A 127 2.10 -3.91 11.13
N PRO A 128 2.89 -4.49 12.05
CA PRO A 128 3.89 -5.50 11.70
C PRO A 128 3.31 -6.70 10.93
N GLN A 129 2.07 -7.09 11.23
CA GLN A 129 1.39 -8.19 10.53
C GLN A 129 1.04 -7.83 9.07
N GLU A 130 0.77 -6.56 8.78
CA GLU A 130 0.48 -6.09 7.42
C GLU A 130 1.74 -6.06 6.57
N ILE A 131 2.85 -5.60 7.17
CA ILE A 131 4.18 -5.64 6.54
C ILE A 131 4.60 -7.09 6.28
N ALA A 132 4.46 -7.98 7.27
CA ALA A 132 4.79 -9.39 7.10
C ALA A 132 3.94 -10.06 6.00
N ALA A 133 2.65 -9.74 5.92
CA ALA A 133 1.78 -10.24 4.85
C ALA A 133 2.20 -9.70 3.47
N ALA A 134 2.66 -8.45 3.38
CA ALA A 134 3.17 -7.88 2.13
C ALA A 134 4.51 -8.49 1.71
N GLN A 135 5.43 -8.72 2.66
CA GLN A 135 6.68 -9.45 2.42
C GLN A 135 6.41 -10.85 1.88
N ALA A 136 5.48 -11.59 2.49
CA ALA A 136 5.08 -12.91 1.98
C ALA A 136 4.50 -12.87 0.56
N ARG A 137 3.83 -11.78 0.17
CA ARG A 137 3.37 -11.58 -1.22
C ARG A 137 4.53 -11.34 -2.18
N VAL A 138 5.55 -10.57 -1.78
CA VAL A 138 6.77 -10.37 -2.56
C VAL A 138 7.50 -11.71 -2.75
N GLU A 139 7.69 -12.46 -1.67
CA GLU A 139 8.33 -13.79 -1.71
C GLU A 139 7.57 -14.75 -2.63
N ALA A 140 6.24 -14.78 -2.54
CA ALA A 140 5.40 -15.60 -3.42
C ALA A 140 5.51 -15.19 -4.90
N ALA A 141 5.54 -13.89 -5.19
CA ALA A 141 5.72 -13.38 -6.54
C ALA A 141 7.12 -13.71 -7.10
N GLN A 142 8.16 -13.60 -6.26
CA GLN A 142 9.53 -13.98 -6.62
C GLN A 142 9.63 -15.48 -6.90
N ALA A 143 9.05 -16.33 -6.04
CA ALA A 143 9.00 -17.77 -6.28
C ALA A 143 8.28 -18.11 -7.59
N ARG A 144 7.22 -17.38 -7.93
CA ARG A 144 6.53 -17.53 -9.22
C ARG A 144 7.40 -17.10 -10.39
N LEU A 145 8.13 -16.00 -10.28
CA LEU A 145 9.10 -15.58 -11.30
C LEU A 145 10.17 -16.65 -11.49
N THR A 146 10.76 -17.16 -10.42
CA THR A 146 11.74 -18.25 -10.46
C THR A 146 11.17 -19.48 -11.17
N GLN A 147 9.98 -19.94 -10.79
CA GLN A 147 9.31 -21.07 -11.43
C GLN A 147 9.11 -20.86 -12.94
N VAL A 148 8.71 -19.65 -13.35
CA VAL A 148 8.56 -19.32 -14.77
C VAL A 148 9.91 -19.30 -15.47
N THR A 149 10.96 -18.76 -14.85
CA THR A 149 12.30 -18.68 -15.47
C THR A 149 13.05 -20.00 -15.54
N GLU A 150 12.87 -20.88 -14.56
CA GLU A 150 13.50 -22.21 -14.52
C GLU A 150 12.86 -23.18 -15.51
N GLY A 151 11.56 -23.01 -15.79
CA GLY A 151 10.86 -23.83 -16.78
C GLY A 151 10.61 -25.27 -16.31
N ALA A 152 10.71 -26.23 -17.23
CA ALA A 152 10.52 -27.65 -16.92
C ALA A 152 11.71 -28.21 -16.14
N SER A 153 11.42 -29.10 -15.20
CA SER A 153 12.44 -29.80 -14.42
C SER A 153 13.26 -30.79 -15.27
N ASP A 154 14.47 -31.10 -14.80
CA ASP A 154 15.33 -32.11 -15.44
C ASP A 154 14.65 -33.48 -15.51
N GLU A 155 13.85 -33.84 -14.50
CA GLU A 155 13.07 -35.07 -14.45
C GLU A 155 12.00 -35.13 -15.55
N GLU A 156 11.27 -34.03 -15.77
CA GLU A 156 10.26 -33.94 -16.83
C GLU A 156 10.90 -34.05 -18.21
N ILE A 157 12.03 -33.37 -18.42
CA ILE A 157 12.80 -33.44 -19.68
C ILE A 157 13.33 -34.87 -19.89
N ALA A 158 13.84 -35.53 -18.85
CA ALA A 158 14.32 -36.91 -18.93
C ALA A 158 13.19 -37.88 -19.29
N ALA A 159 12.00 -37.72 -18.69
CA ALA A 159 10.83 -38.52 -19.02
C ALA A 159 10.39 -38.33 -20.48
N ALA A 160 10.37 -37.09 -20.98
CA ALA A 160 10.04 -36.81 -22.38
C ALA A 160 11.07 -37.41 -23.36
N ARG A 161 12.37 -37.34 -23.03
CA ARG A 161 13.43 -38.01 -23.82
C ARG A 161 13.25 -39.52 -23.84
N ALA A 162 12.89 -40.14 -22.71
CA ALA A 162 12.62 -41.57 -22.64
C ALA A 162 11.42 -41.96 -23.50
N ALA A 163 10.35 -41.15 -23.51
CA ALA A 163 9.19 -41.36 -24.37
C ALA A 163 9.54 -41.28 -25.86
N LEU A 164 10.36 -40.29 -26.25
CA LEU A 164 10.87 -40.17 -27.62
C LEU A 164 11.72 -41.39 -28.02
N ALA A 165 12.64 -41.82 -27.15
CA ALA A 165 13.48 -42.99 -27.39
C ALA A 165 12.64 -44.27 -27.55
N ALA A 166 11.59 -44.43 -26.73
CA ALA A 166 10.66 -45.55 -26.84
C ALA A 166 9.89 -45.54 -28.18
N ALA A 167 9.42 -44.37 -28.62
CA ALA A 167 8.74 -44.22 -29.91
C ALA A 167 9.68 -44.53 -31.10
N GLN A 168 10.94 -44.11 -31.02
CA GLN A 168 11.98 -44.44 -32.00
C GLN A 168 12.29 -45.94 -32.03
N ALA A 169 12.39 -46.58 -30.87
CA ALA A 169 12.60 -48.03 -30.77
C ALA A 169 11.43 -48.82 -31.36
N ALA A 170 10.19 -48.39 -31.11
CA ALA A 170 9.00 -49.01 -31.70
C ALA A 170 9.00 -48.92 -33.24
N GLN A 171 9.42 -47.78 -33.80
CA GLN A 171 9.59 -47.64 -35.24
C GLN A 171 10.71 -48.53 -35.79
N GLN A 172 11.84 -48.63 -35.08
CA GLN A 172 12.95 -49.50 -35.50
C GLN A 172 12.53 -50.97 -35.55
N GLU A 173 11.76 -51.43 -34.56
CA GLU A 173 11.25 -52.79 -34.54
C GLU A 173 10.31 -53.07 -35.73
N LEU A 174 9.49 -52.09 -36.13
CA LEU A 174 8.66 -52.19 -37.32
C LEU A 174 9.49 -52.40 -38.61
N TYR A 175 10.67 -51.78 -38.70
CA TYR A 175 11.58 -51.92 -39.86
C TYR A 175 12.52 -53.13 -39.78
N ARG A 176 12.77 -53.66 -38.57
CA ARG A 176 13.61 -54.85 -38.38
C ARG A 176 13.07 -56.05 -39.14
N GLY A 177 11.75 -56.09 -39.37
CA GLY A 177 11.08 -57.16 -40.09
C GLY A 177 11.08 -58.47 -39.29
N PRO A 178 10.64 -59.58 -39.91
CA PRO A 178 10.55 -60.85 -39.20
C PRO A 178 11.91 -61.36 -38.73
N GLY A 179 11.88 -62.05 -37.59
CA GLY A 179 13.07 -62.62 -36.99
C GLY A 179 13.72 -63.67 -37.89
N GLU A 180 15.03 -63.87 -37.74
CA GLU A 180 15.75 -64.88 -38.51
C GLU A 180 15.18 -66.29 -38.28
N GLN A 181 14.73 -66.59 -37.06
CA GLN A 181 14.07 -67.85 -36.73
C GLN A 181 12.76 -68.04 -37.47
N ASP A 182 11.98 -66.97 -37.66
CA ASP A 182 10.70 -67.03 -38.40
C ASP A 182 10.94 -67.33 -39.87
N LYS A 183 11.97 -66.70 -40.47
CA LYS A 183 12.37 -66.95 -41.87
C LYS A 183 12.82 -68.40 -42.07
N ILE A 184 13.68 -68.90 -41.17
CA ILE A 184 14.16 -70.29 -41.21
C ILE A 184 12.97 -71.26 -41.08
N ALA A 185 12.06 -71.02 -40.14
CA ALA A 185 10.90 -71.88 -39.92
C ALA A 185 9.95 -71.88 -41.15
N ALA A 186 9.71 -70.71 -41.74
CA ALA A 186 8.87 -70.59 -42.94
C ALA A 186 9.51 -71.27 -44.16
N GLN A 187 10.82 -71.12 -44.35
CA GLN A 187 11.54 -71.82 -45.42
C GLN A 187 11.46 -73.34 -45.24
N ALA A 188 11.72 -73.84 -44.03
CA ALA A 188 11.62 -75.27 -43.74
C ALA A 188 10.19 -75.80 -43.97
N ALA A 189 9.16 -75.02 -43.64
CA ALA A 189 7.78 -75.40 -43.93
C ALA A 189 7.50 -75.47 -45.44
N LEU A 190 8.06 -74.55 -46.23
CA LEU A 190 7.96 -74.55 -47.69
C LEU A 190 8.66 -75.77 -48.31
N ASP A 191 9.86 -76.08 -47.85
CA ASP A 191 10.65 -77.23 -48.31
C ASP A 191 9.90 -78.55 -48.01
N ASN A 192 9.36 -78.69 -46.80
CA ASN A 192 8.57 -79.86 -46.41
C ASN A 192 7.28 -80.01 -47.24
N ALA A 193 6.56 -78.91 -47.48
CA ALA A 193 5.36 -78.94 -48.31
C ALA A 193 5.67 -79.28 -49.78
N THR A 194 6.81 -78.80 -50.29
CA THR A 194 7.30 -79.12 -51.64
C THR A 194 7.60 -80.62 -51.76
N ALA A 195 8.29 -81.19 -50.79
CA ALA A 195 8.57 -82.63 -50.75
C ALA A 195 7.27 -83.47 -50.68
N ALA A 196 6.27 -83.02 -49.92
CA ALA A 196 4.98 -83.70 -49.84
C ALA A 196 4.23 -83.71 -51.19
N VAL A 197 4.26 -82.60 -51.93
CA VAL A 197 3.69 -82.53 -53.29
C VAL A 197 4.40 -83.49 -54.23
N GLN A 198 5.74 -83.53 -54.23
CA GLN A 198 6.50 -84.46 -55.07
C GLN A 198 6.15 -85.93 -54.80
N GLN A 199 6.00 -86.29 -53.53
CA GLN A 199 5.59 -87.64 -53.12
C GLN A 199 4.16 -87.95 -53.58
N ALA A 200 3.22 -87.03 -53.38
CA ALA A 200 1.83 -87.20 -53.81
C ALA A 200 1.70 -87.27 -55.34
N GLN A 201 2.49 -86.49 -56.07
CA GLN A 201 2.52 -86.51 -57.53
C GLN A 201 3.03 -87.86 -58.05
N ALA A 202 4.13 -88.36 -57.50
CA ALA A 202 4.65 -89.68 -57.87
C ALA A 202 3.63 -90.80 -57.57
N ALA A 203 2.82 -90.67 -56.51
CA ALA A 203 1.74 -91.60 -56.22
C ALA A 203 0.60 -91.51 -57.24
N TYR A 204 0.19 -90.29 -57.61
CA TYR A 204 -0.83 -90.02 -58.63
C TYR A 204 -0.41 -90.54 -60.02
N ASP A 205 0.84 -90.29 -60.43
CA ASP A 205 1.36 -90.66 -61.75
C ASP A 205 1.29 -92.19 -61.98
N ARG A 206 1.49 -92.99 -60.92
CA ARG A 206 1.36 -94.46 -60.98
C ARG A 206 -0.05 -94.93 -61.32
N VAL A 207 -1.07 -94.12 -61.03
CA VAL A 207 -2.49 -94.47 -61.23
C VAL A 207 -3.19 -93.61 -62.29
N ALA A 208 -2.47 -92.70 -62.95
CA ALA A 208 -3.01 -91.69 -63.86
C ALA A 208 -3.72 -92.25 -65.10
N GLY A 209 -3.41 -93.48 -65.51
CA GLY A 209 -4.06 -94.13 -66.68
C GLY A 209 -5.46 -94.70 -66.42
N ASN A 210 -5.96 -94.67 -65.18
CA ASN A 210 -7.27 -95.22 -64.84
C ASN A 210 -8.41 -94.24 -65.16
N SER A 211 -9.52 -94.74 -65.69
CA SER A 211 -10.69 -93.93 -66.08
C SER A 211 -11.42 -93.25 -64.91
N ASP A 212 -11.21 -93.71 -63.69
CA ASP A 212 -11.81 -93.20 -62.45
C ASP A 212 -10.86 -92.32 -61.62
N ILE A 213 -9.75 -91.85 -62.20
CA ILE A 213 -8.66 -91.14 -61.49
C ILE A 213 -9.15 -89.99 -60.58
N GLY A 214 -10.12 -89.20 -61.00
CA GLY A 214 -10.64 -88.07 -60.22
C GLY A 214 -11.32 -88.45 -58.89
N ALA A 215 -11.83 -89.68 -58.75
CA ALA A 215 -12.47 -90.16 -57.52
C ALA A 215 -11.51 -90.85 -56.55
N ARG A 216 -10.25 -91.06 -56.95
CA ARG A 216 -9.28 -91.86 -56.19
C ARG A 216 -8.67 -91.09 -55.01
N PRO A 217 -8.25 -91.78 -53.94
CA PRO A 217 -7.55 -91.17 -52.81
C PRO A 217 -6.28 -90.40 -53.22
N GLU A 218 -5.52 -90.89 -54.20
CA GLU A 218 -4.27 -90.27 -54.66
C GLU A 218 -4.49 -88.87 -55.25
N SER A 219 -5.61 -88.67 -55.96
CA SER A 219 -6.00 -87.36 -56.50
C SER A 219 -6.34 -86.36 -55.40
N ARG A 220 -7.05 -86.81 -54.34
CA ARG A 220 -7.33 -85.96 -53.18
C ARG A 220 -6.06 -85.65 -52.40
N GLN A 221 -5.17 -86.62 -52.21
CA GLN A 221 -3.90 -86.44 -51.52
C GLN A 221 -2.99 -85.44 -52.25
N LEU A 222 -2.93 -85.51 -53.59
CA LEU A 222 -2.20 -84.53 -54.39
C LEU A 222 -2.80 -83.14 -54.28
N GLN A 223 -4.13 -83.02 -54.31
CA GLN A 223 -4.81 -81.74 -54.11
C GLN A 223 -4.53 -81.14 -52.72
N GLU A 224 -4.59 -81.95 -51.66
CA GLU A 224 -4.28 -81.52 -50.29
C GLU A 224 -2.82 -81.07 -50.14
N ALA A 225 -1.87 -81.84 -50.67
CA ALA A 225 -0.46 -81.48 -50.66
C ALA A 225 -0.21 -80.17 -51.42
N THR A 226 -0.86 -79.98 -52.57
CA THR A 226 -0.77 -78.75 -53.37
C THR A 226 -1.32 -77.55 -52.60
N ASN A 227 -2.48 -77.71 -51.95
CA ASN A 227 -3.06 -76.65 -51.11
C ASN A 227 -2.13 -76.28 -49.94
N ASN A 228 -1.50 -77.27 -49.31
CA ASN A 228 -0.54 -77.04 -48.23
C ASN A 228 0.73 -76.32 -48.70
N LEU A 229 1.23 -76.64 -49.89
CA LEU A 229 2.34 -75.92 -50.52
C LEU A 229 1.95 -74.46 -50.79
N THR A 230 0.78 -74.21 -51.38
CA THR A 230 0.28 -72.85 -51.60
C THR A 230 0.16 -72.07 -50.29
N ALA A 231 -0.35 -72.70 -49.23
CA ALA A 231 -0.44 -72.08 -47.91
C ALA A 231 0.94 -71.79 -47.29
N ALA A 232 1.91 -72.71 -47.44
CA ALA A 232 3.28 -72.52 -46.96
C ALA A 232 3.99 -71.39 -47.72
N GLN A 233 3.81 -71.33 -49.05
CA GLN A 233 4.37 -70.27 -49.89
C GLN A 233 3.78 -68.91 -49.54
N ALA A 234 2.46 -68.80 -49.38
CA ALA A 234 1.82 -67.56 -48.94
C ALA A 234 2.33 -67.08 -47.57
N ARG A 235 2.61 -68.01 -46.63
CA ARG A 235 3.19 -67.68 -45.32
C ARG A 235 4.63 -67.19 -45.43
N TYR A 236 5.44 -67.81 -46.29
CA TYR A 236 6.81 -67.37 -46.55
C TYR A 236 6.83 -65.99 -47.20
N ASP A 237 6.05 -65.79 -48.26
CA ASP A 237 5.98 -64.51 -48.98
C ASP A 237 5.50 -63.37 -48.07
N ALA A 238 4.55 -63.65 -47.15
CA ALA A 238 4.07 -62.69 -46.17
C ALA A 238 5.18 -62.14 -45.23
N LEU A 239 6.27 -62.88 -45.01
CA LEU A 239 7.41 -62.41 -44.22
C LEU A 239 8.25 -61.33 -44.93
N PHE A 240 8.16 -61.24 -46.26
CA PHE A 240 8.93 -60.27 -47.05
C PHE A 240 8.10 -59.05 -47.48
N VAL A 241 6.83 -59.00 -47.07
CA VAL A 241 5.98 -57.83 -47.28
C VAL A 241 6.47 -56.71 -46.36
N PRO A 242 6.72 -55.50 -46.88
CA PRO A 242 7.13 -54.37 -46.04
C PRO A 242 6.05 -54.05 -45.01
N PRO A 243 6.42 -53.42 -43.88
CA PRO A 243 5.46 -53.03 -42.85
C PRO A 243 4.36 -52.15 -43.45
N ASP A 244 3.14 -52.35 -42.94
CA ASP A 244 1.95 -51.62 -43.39
C ASP A 244 2.17 -50.10 -43.34
N ALA A 245 1.72 -49.40 -44.38
CA ALA A 245 1.93 -47.97 -44.52
C ALA A 245 1.23 -47.18 -43.40
N ALA A 246 0.07 -47.65 -42.92
CA ALA A 246 -0.63 -47.01 -41.80
C ALA A 246 0.11 -47.25 -40.48
N ALA A 247 0.67 -48.44 -40.25
CA ALA A 247 1.54 -48.73 -39.10
C ALA A 247 2.78 -47.82 -39.09
N VAL A 248 3.45 -47.66 -40.24
CA VAL A 248 4.60 -46.75 -40.37
C VAL A 248 4.20 -45.30 -40.12
N ALA A 249 3.06 -44.86 -40.67
CA ALA A 249 2.56 -43.51 -40.44
C ALA A 249 2.23 -43.26 -38.95
N ALA A 250 1.63 -44.24 -38.28
CA ALA A 250 1.33 -44.16 -36.85
C ALA A 250 2.60 -44.05 -35.99
N ALA A 251 3.62 -44.87 -36.27
CA ALA A 251 4.91 -44.78 -35.57
C ALA A 251 5.60 -43.42 -35.78
N ARG A 252 5.55 -42.87 -37.01
CA ARG A 252 6.07 -41.52 -37.29
C ARG A 252 5.30 -40.44 -36.53
N ALA A 253 3.97 -40.55 -36.45
CA ALA A 253 3.16 -39.62 -35.69
C ALA A 253 3.48 -39.66 -34.19
N GLN A 254 3.72 -40.84 -33.62
CA GLN A 254 4.16 -40.97 -32.22
C GLN A 254 5.50 -40.30 -31.96
N ILE A 255 6.48 -40.47 -32.85
CA ILE A 255 7.78 -39.78 -32.74
C ILE A 255 7.59 -38.27 -32.83
N GLN A 256 6.79 -37.78 -33.77
CA GLN A 256 6.52 -36.34 -33.90
C GLN A 256 5.84 -35.77 -32.64
N GLN A 257 4.89 -36.50 -32.06
CA GLN A 257 4.24 -36.10 -30.81
C GLN A 257 5.22 -36.06 -29.64
N ALA A 258 6.05 -37.10 -29.49
CA ALA A 258 7.05 -37.16 -28.42
C ALA A 258 8.13 -36.07 -28.58
N GLN A 259 8.56 -35.79 -29.81
CA GLN A 259 9.50 -34.71 -30.10
C GLN A 259 8.87 -33.34 -29.79
N ALA A 260 7.64 -33.09 -30.25
CA ALA A 260 6.96 -31.83 -29.98
C ALA A 260 6.75 -31.59 -28.46
N ALA A 261 6.45 -32.65 -27.70
CA ALA A 261 6.35 -32.58 -26.25
C ALA A 261 7.70 -32.23 -25.60
N LEU A 262 8.80 -32.84 -26.06
CA LEU A 262 10.15 -32.50 -25.59
C LEU A 262 10.53 -31.05 -25.94
N ASP A 263 10.26 -30.62 -27.17
CA ASP A 263 10.56 -29.26 -27.63
C ASP A 263 9.78 -28.21 -26.81
N GLN A 264 8.53 -28.50 -26.44
CA GLN A 264 7.74 -27.62 -25.57
C GLN A 264 8.34 -27.49 -24.17
N LEU A 265 8.87 -28.57 -23.59
CA LEU A 265 9.52 -28.54 -22.28
C LEU A 265 10.88 -27.84 -22.31
N GLN A 266 11.59 -27.92 -23.44
CA GLN A 266 12.89 -27.26 -23.64
C GLN A 266 12.77 -25.81 -24.12
N ALA A 267 11.58 -25.39 -24.55
CA ALA A 267 11.35 -24.01 -24.96
C ALA A 267 11.54 -23.08 -23.74
N PRO A 268 12.36 -22.02 -23.85
CA PRO A 268 12.47 -21.05 -22.79
C PRO A 268 11.11 -20.41 -22.54
N ALA A 269 10.85 -20.02 -21.29
CA ALA A 269 9.65 -19.28 -20.96
C ALA A 269 9.50 -18.06 -21.86
N SER A 270 8.27 -17.84 -22.34
CA SER A 270 8.02 -16.74 -23.26
C SER A 270 8.33 -15.41 -22.58
N THR A 271 8.89 -14.45 -23.33
CA THR A 271 9.19 -13.11 -22.81
C THR A 271 7.97 -12.46 -22.15
N GLY A 272 6.76 -12.74 -22.67
CA GLY A 272 5.51 -12.26 -22.07
C GLY A 272 5.22 -12.86 -20.69
N GLN A 273 5.44 -14.16 -20.48
CA GLN A 273 5.25 -14.81 -19.17
C GLN A 273 6.26 -14.30 -18.14
N VAL A 274 7.52 -14.13 -18.54
CA VAL A 274 8.56 -13.58 -17.66
C VAL A 274 8.22 -12.14 -17.29
N ALA A 275 7.88 -11.30 -18.27
CA ALA A 275 7.50 -9.91 -18.02
C ALA A 275 6.26 -9.77 -17.11
N GLU A 276 5.27 -10.66 -17.24
CA GLU A 276 4.11 -10.71 -16.35
C GLU A 276 4.52 -11.04 -14.91
N ALA A 277 5.37 -12.06 -14.72
CA ALA A 277 5.85 -12.43 -13.40
C ALA A 277 6.74 -11.34 -12.76
N GLU A 278 7.61 -10.69 -13.55
CA GLU A 278 8.38 -9.51 -13.11
C GLU A 278 7.47 -8.36 -12.68
N ALA A 279 6.42 -8.07 -13.46
CA ALA A 279 5.44 -7.03 -13.11
C ALA A 279 4.71 -7.35 -11.80
N GLN A 280 4.42 -8.63 -11.53
CA GLN A 280 3.84 -9.05 -10.25
C GLN A 280 4.79 -8.81 -9.07
N VAL A 281 6.08 -9.12 -9.23
CA VAL A 281 7.11 -8.81 -8.22
C VAL A 281 7.18 -7.30 -7.96
N HIS A 282 7.23 -6.51 -9.03
CA HIS A 282 7.26 -5.04 -8.91
C HIS A 282 6.01 -4.48 -8.22
N SER A 283 4.82 -4.98 -8.55
CA SER A 283 3.58 -4.58 -7.88
C SER A 283 3.60 -4.93 -6.39
N ALA A 284 3.98 -6.16 -6.05
CA ALA A 284 4.05 -6.59 -4.64
C ALA A 284 5.09 -5.78 -3.85
N GLN A 285 6.22 -5.44 -4.47
CA GLN A 285 7.24 -4.60 -3.86
C GLN A 285 6.74 -3.17 -3.63
N ALA A 286 6.06 -2.58 -4.62
CA ALA A 286 5.48 -1.26 -4.49
C ALA A 286 4.43 -1.20 -3.36
N ASP A 287 3.62 -2.25 -3.20
CA ASP A 287 2.67 -2.37 -2.09
C ASP A 287 3.37 -2.44 -0.72
N LEU A 288 4.47 -3.20 -0.63
CA LEU A 288 5.29 -3.28 0.59
C LEU A 288 5.94 -1.92 0.91
N ASP A 289 6.49 -1.25 -0.10
CA ASP A 289 7.15 0.05 0.05
C ASP A 289 6.14 1.12 0.51
N LEU A 290 4.90 1.08 -0.02
CA LEU A 290 3.83 1.98 0.42
C LEU A 290 3.47 1.77 1.90
N LEU A 291 3.37 0.52 2.34
CA LEU A 291 3.12 0.19 3.75
C LEU A 291 4.27 0.62 4.66
N ALA A 292 5.51 0.48 4.18
CA ALA A 292 6.71 0.88 4.91
C ALA A 292 6.87 2.41 5.00
N ALA A 293 6.43 3.15 3.97
CA ALA A 293 6.46 4.61 3.95
C ALA A 293 5.46 5.25 4.94
N GLY A 294 4.36 4.56 5.26
CA GLY A 294 3.37 5.04 6.23
C GLY A 294 2.53 6.23 5.74
N ALA A 295 1.99 7.01 6.68
CA ALA A 295 1.20 8.20 6.36
C ALA A 295 2.08 9.30 5.73
N ARG A 296 1.50 10.11 4.84
CA ARG A 296 2.25 11.20 4.21
C ARG A 296 2.52 12.30 5.24
N GLU A 297 3.64 13.00 5.07
CA GLU A 297 4.02 14.12 5.94
C GLU A 297 2.93 15.21 6.01
N GLN A 298 2.23 15.46 4.90
CA GLN A 298 1.13 16.42 4.84
C GLN A 298 -0.06 15.99 5.72
N ASP A 299 -0.35 14.70 5.76
CA ASP A 299 -1.44 14.13 6.57
C ASP A 299 -1.10 14.24 8.07
N ILE A 300 0.15 13.95 8.44
CA ILE A 300 0.65 14.11 9.82
C ILE A 300 0.60 15.58 10.24
N THR A 301 1.08 16.49 9.39
CA THR A 301 1.06 17.94 9.67
C THR A 301 -0.37 18.46 9.87
N ALA A 302 -1.33 17.98 9.07
CA ALA A 302 -2.73 18.34 9.23
C ALA A 302 -3.30 17.85 10.57
N ALA A 303 -2.98 16.61 10.98
CA ALA A 303 -3.40 16.07 12.27
C ALA A 303 -2.73 16.82 13.46
N GLU A 304 -1.47 17.21 13.34
CA GLU A 304 -0.79 18.06 14.32
C GLU A 304 -1.49 19.42 14.48
N ALA A 305 -1.93 20.02 13.37
CA ALA A 305 -2.71 21.25 13.40
C ALA A 305 -4.06 21.07 14.11
N MET A 306 -4.75 19.94 13.90
CA MET A 306 -5.99 19.61 14.63
C MET A 306 -5.76 19.47 16.14
N VAL A 307 -4.66 18.84 16.55
CA VAL A 307 -4.27 18.76 17.97
C VAL A 307 -4.01 20.15 18.55
N ALA A 308 -3.31 21.01 17.81
CA ALA A 308 -3.04 22.38 18.22
C ALA A 308 -4.34 23.21 18.38
N GLU A 309 -5.28 23.06 17.45
CA GLU A 309 -6.59 23.70 17.51
C GLU A 309 -7.41 23.22 18.72
N ALA A 310 -7.52 21.90 18.92
CA ALA A 310 -8.24 21.34 20.05
C ALA A 310 -7.65 21.76 21.41
N ASN A 311 -6.31 21.85 21.50
CA ASN A 311 -5.62 22.35 22.69
C ASN A 311 -5.91 23.84 22.93
N ALA A 312 -5.97 24.66 21.87
CA ALA A 312 -6.35 26.07 22.01
C ALA A 312 -7.80 26.22 22.49
N ALA A 313 -8.73 25.41 21.97
CA ALA A 313 -10.12 25.37 22.42
C ALA A 313 -10.23 24.95 23.90
N LEU A 314 -9.45 23.96 24.33
CA LEU A 314 -9.38 23.55 25.73
C LEU A 314 -8.90 24.69 26.64
N LYS A 315 -7.82 25.38 26.26
CA LYS A 315 -7.31 26.54 27.03
C LYS A 315 -8.35 27.65 27.14
N LEU A 316 -9.11 27.91 26.07
CA LEU A 316 -10.19 28.89 26.09
C LEU A 316 -11.34 28.46 27.03
N ALA A 317 -11.73 27.19 26.99
CA ALA A 317 -12.75 26.64 27.88
C ALA A 317 -12.30 26.72 29.35
N GLN A 318 -11.04 26.39 29.64
CA GLN A 318 -10.43 26.50 30.97
C GLN A 318 -10.40 27.96 31.44
N SER A 319 -9.99 28.91 30.60
CA SER A 319 -10.05 30.33 30.96
C SER A 319 -11.48 30.81 31.21
N THR A 320 -12.46 30.29 30.46
CA THR A 320 -13.87 30.60 30.70
C THR A 320 -14.34 30.06 32.05
N LEU A 321 -13.90 28.85 32.44
CA LEU A 321 -14.12 28.29 33.77
C LEU A 321 -13.43 29.14 34.85
N ASP A 322 -12.17 29.53 34.67
CA ASP A 322 -11.45 30.37 35.62
C ASP A 322 -12.15 31.73 35.83
N ASN A 323 -12.71 32.31 34.76
CA ASN A 323 -13.48 33.56 34.83
C ASN A 323 -14.82 33.43 35.58
N THR A 324 -15.25 32.22 35.95
CA THR A 324 -16.40 31.99 36.84
C THR A 324 -16.03 32.07 38.32
N GLU A 325 -14.74 32.22 38.64
CA GLU A 325 -14.23 32.40 39.99
C GLU A 325 -13.79 33.85 40.21
N LEU A 326 -14.22 34.47 41.30
CA LEU A 326 -13.74 35.78 41.72
C LEU A 326 -12.74 35.60 42.85
N ARG A 327 -11.48 35.98 42.60
CA ARG A 327 -10.37 35.85 43.56
C ARG A 327 -9.87 37.21 44.01
N ALA A 328 -9.31 37.26 45.21
CA ALA A 328 -8.64 38.45 45.74
C ALA A 328 -7.40 38.80 44.88
N PRO A 329 -7.15 40.09 44.60
CA PRO A 329 -6.00 40.55 43.81
C PRO A 329 -4.67 40.47 44.57
#